data_AF-A0A535GUS1-F1
#
_entry.id   AF-A0A535GUS1-F1
#
_cell.length_a   1.000
_cell.length_b   1.000
_cell.length_c   1.000
_cell.angle_alpha   90.00
_cell.angle_beta   90.00
_cell.angle_gamma   90.00
#
_symmetry.space_group_name_H-M   'P 1'
#
loop_
_entity.id
_entity.type
_entity.pdbx_description
1 polymer ?
#
loop_
_entity_poly.entity_id
_entity_poly.type
_entity_poly.pdbx_seq_one_letter_code
_entity_poly.pdbx_strand_id
1 'polypeptide(L)' 'MTVAESVIRADLAGAIGEPVLDVQPIPEGHSGFTYWVELSGRRAVLRLPPPGARIAGPADIPRQGRIMQAL' A
#
# COMPACT_ATOMS: atom_id res chain seq x y z
N MET A 1 -6.03 12.96 -9.12
CA MET A 1 -4.83 12.29 -8.58
C MET A 1 -4.09 13.27 -7.70
N THR A 2 -3.95 12.97 -6.41
CA THR A 2 -3.21 13.80 -5.45
C THR A 2 -1.69 13.65 -5.61
N VAL A 3 -0.91 14.54 -5.00
CA VAL A 3 0.57 14.42 -4.97
C VAL A 3 0.97 13.11 -4.30
N ALA A 4 0.30 12.75 -3.20
CA ALA A 4 0.56 11.51 -2.48
C ALA A 4 0.29 10.26 -3.35
N GLU A 5 -0.84 10.20 -4.05
CA GLU A 5 -1.15 9.09 -4.98
C GLU A 5 -0.10 8.96 -6.09
N SER A 6 0.39 10.08 -6.60
CA SER A 6 1.42 10.10 -7.65
C SER A 6 2.75 9.51 -7.17
N VAL A 7 3.19 9.87 -5.97
CA VAL A 7 4.41 9.33 -5.34
C VAL A 7 4.24 7.84 -5.03
N ILE A 8 3.12 7.45 -4.41
CA ILE A 8 2.83 6.06 -4.09
C ILE A 8 2.84 5.20 -5.35
N ARG A 9 2.22 5.68 -6.44
CA ARG A 9 2.18 4.98 -7.71
C ARG A 9 3.58 4.74 -8.28
N ALA A 10 4.44 5.76 -8.27
CA ALA A 10 5.80 5.67 -8.79
C ALA A 10 6.67 4.72 -7.95
N ASP A 11 6.64 4.88 -6.62
CA ASP A 11 7.41 4.05 -5.69
C ASP A 11 6.96 2.59 -5.76
N LEU A 12 5.65 2.36 -5.78
CA LEU A 12 5.10 1.01 -5.89
C LEU A 12 5.53 0.36 -7.20
N ALA A 13 5.37 1.04 -8.34
CA ALA A 13 5.77 0.49 -9.65
C ALA A 13 7.25 0.09 -9.67
N GLY A 14 8.14 0.90 -9.08
CA GLY A 14 9.55 0.57 -8.92
C GLY A 14 9.78 -0.66 -8.02
N ALA A 15 9.02 -0.78 -6.93
CA ALA A 15 9.17 -1.88 -5.97
C ALA A 15 8.69 -3.24 -6.51
N ILE A 16 7.62 -3.26 -7.31
CA ILE A 16 7.05 -4.51 -7.85
C ILE A 16 7.53 -4.85 -9.27
N GLY A 17 8.22 -3.92 -9.94
CA GLY A 17 8.75 -4.13 -11.29
C GLY A 17 7.67 -4.25 -12.37
N GLU A 18 6.44 -3.80 -12.12
CA GLU A 18 5.33 -3.79 -13.07
C GLU A 18 4.58 -2.45 -13.06
N PRO A 19 3.94 -2.05 -14.18
CA PRO A 19 3.18 -0.80 -14.25
C PRO A 19 1.98 -0.79 -13.30
N VAL A 20 1.89 0.28 -12.51
CA VAL A 20 0.69 0.58 -11.71
C VAL A 20 -0.25 1.45 -12.54
N LEU A 21 -1.48 0.98 -12.76
CA LEU A 21 -2.47 1.65 -13.61
C LEU A 21 -3.20 2.76 -12.85
N ASP A 22 -3.63 2.47 -11.62
CA ASP A 22 -4.32 3.41 -10.75
C ASP A 22 -4.05 3.12 -9.26
N VAL A 23 -4.14 4.17 -8.43
CA VAL A 23 -4.04 4.09 -6.97
C VAL A 23 -5.10 4.98 -6.36
N GLN A 24 -5.98 4.42 -5.54
CA GLN A 24 -7.05 5.17 -4.88
C GLN A 24 -7.14 4.82 -3.39
N PRO A 25 -7.32 5.81 -2.50
CA PRO A 25 -7.53 5.54 -1.09
C PRO A 25 -8.83 4.73 -0.89
N ILE A 26 -8.80 3.79 0.05
CA ILE A 26 -10.02 3.09 0.49
C ILE A 26 -10.76 4.01 1.48
N PRO A 27 -12.00 4.45 1.20
CA PRO A 27 -12.69 5.46 2.01
C PRO A 27 -13.09 4.97 3.43
N GLU A 28 -12.95 3.68 3.72
CA GLU A 28 -13.45 3.04 4.94
C GLU A 28 -12.30 2.41 5.72
N GLY A 29 -12.17 2.78 7.01
CA GLY A 29 -11.24 2.18 7.96
C GLY A 29 -10.37 3.19 8.71
N HIS A 30 -10.01 2.87 9.95
CA HIS A 30 -9.18 3.73 10.81
C HIS A 30 -7.73 3.92 10.34
N SER A 31 -7.31 3.22 9.27
CA SER A 31 -5.96 3.30 8.70
C SER A 31 -6.02 4.00 7.34
N GLY A 32 -5.92 5.33 7.34
CA GLY A 32 -5.91 6.19 6.13
C GLY A 32 -4.72 6.00 5.17
N PHE A 33 -4.07 4.84 5.23
CA PHE A 33 -2.88 4.45 4.47
C PHE A 33 -3.11 3.09 3.79
N THR A 34 -4.37 2.83 3.40
CA THR A 34 -4.79 1.65 2.65
C THR A 34 -5.35 2.10 1.30
N TYR A 35 -4.88 1.45 0.24
CA TYR A 35 -5.20 1.85 -1.13
C TYR A 35 -5.63 0.66 -1.97
N TRP A 36 -6.61 0.89 -2.84
CA TRP A 36 -6.83 0.06 -4.02
C TRP A 36 -5.73 0.34 -5.03
N VAL A 37 -5.18 -0.73 -5.62
CA VAL A 37 -4.18 -0.66 -6.67
C VAL A 37 -4.69 -1.45 -7.87
N GLU A 38 -4.79 -0.79 -9.02
CA GLU A 38 -5.08 -1.45 -10.29
C GLU A 38 -3.75 -1.77 -11.00
N LEU A 39 -3.58 -3.05 -11.37
CA LEU A 39 -2.43 -3.59 -12.08
C LEU A 39 -2.92 -4.25 -13.37
N SER A 40 -1.99 -4.68 -14.23
CA SER A 40 -2.38 -5.40 -15.44
C SER A 40 -3.04 -6.74 -15.09
N GLY A 41 -4.35 -6.85 -15.34
CA GLY A 41 -5.10 -8.08 -15.16
C GLY A 41 -5.44 -8.45 -13.71
N ARG A 42 -5.11 -7.61 -12.72
CA ARG A 42 -5.45 -7.87 -11.32
C ARG A 42 -5.62 -6.59 -10.51
N ARG A 43 -6.39 -6.71 -9.43
CA ARG A 43 -6.53 -5.68 -8.39
C ARG A 43 -5.81 -6.14 -7.13
N ALA A 44 -5.14 -5.21 -6.46
CA ALA A 44 -4.43 -5.45 -5.22
C ALA A 44 -4.81 -4.42 -4.15
N VAL A 45 -4.41 -4.70 -2.91
CA VAL A 45 -4.50 -3.78 -1.77
C VAL A 45 -3.08 -3.44 -1.33
N LEU A 46 -2.78 -2.14 -1.24
CA LEU A 46 -1.56 -1.63 -0.63
C LEU A 46 -1.87 -1.14 0.79
N ARG A 47 -1.08 -1.57 1.77
CA ARG A 47 -1.05 -0.98 3.12
C ARG A 47 0.31 -0.35 3.37
N LEU A 48 0.30 0.89 3.84
CA LEU A 48 1.48 1.61 4.28
C LEU A 48 1.40 1.87 5.79
N PRO A 49 2.54 1.91 6.51
CA PRO A 49 2.56 2.42 7.86
C PRO A 49 2.18 3.92 7.85
N PRO A 50 1.44 4.42 8.85
CA PRO A 50 1.16 5.86 8.95
C PRO A 50 2.46 6.67 9.05
N PRO A 51 2.56 7.86 8.44
CA PRO A 51 3.68 8.77 8.58
C PRO A 51 3.98 9.05 10.05
N GLY A 52 5.25 8.91 10.44
CA GLY A 52 5.70 9.14 11.82
C GLY A 52 5.20 8.10 12.84
N ALA A 53 4.47 7.06 12.44
CA ALA A 53 4.08 6.01 13.36
C ALA A 53 5.30 5.23 13.84
N ARG A 54 5.31 4.94 15.14
CA ARG A 54 6.21 3.92 15.68
C ARG A 54 5.83 2.58 15.07
N ILE A 55 6.76 1.94 14.36
CA ILE A 55 6.57 0.62 13.75
C ILE A 55 6.51 -0.42 14.87
N ALA A 56 5.31 -0.61 15.43
CA ALA A 56 5.03 -1.56 16.49
C ALA A 56 3.55 -2.00 16.42
N GLY A 57 3.26 -3.23 16.86
CA GLY A 57 1.89 -3.72 16.96
C GLY A 57 1.14 -3.72 15.61
N PRO A 58 -0.09 -3.16 15.54
CA PRO A 58 -0.87 -3.07 14.30
C PRO A 58 -0.27 -2.19 13.20
N ALA A 59 0.61 -1.24 13.55
CA ALA A 59 1.29 -0.38 12.58
C ALA A 59 2.53 -1.06 11.95
N ASP A 60 2.95 -2.22 12.46
CA ASP A 60 4.03 -3.02 11.89
C ASP A 60 3.52 -3.84 10.69
N ILE A 61 3.27 -3.13 9.59
CA ILE A 61 2.83 -3.70 8.32
C ILE A 61 3.90 -4.66 7.74
N PRO A 62 5.22 -4.37 7.78
CA PRO A 62 6.23 -5.31 7.29
C PRO A 62 6.24 -6.64 8.04
N ARG A 63 6.05 -6.66 9.37
CA ARG A 63 5.87 -7.91 10.13
C ARG A 63 4.63 -8.67 9.70
N GLN A 64 3.50 -7.98 9.48
CA GLN A 64 2.28 -8.63 8.98
C GLN A 64 2.52 -9.28 7.61
N GLY A 65 3.22 -8.59 6.69
CA GLY A 65 3.60 -9.16 5.39
C GLY A 65 4.48 -10.41 5.52
N ARG A 66 5.48 -10.40 6.41
CA ARG A 66 6.32 -11.59 6.68
C ARG A 66 5.52 -12.76 7.23
N ILE A 67 4.55 -12.51 8.11
CA ILE A 67 3.65 -13.56 8.62
C ILE A 67 2.82 -14.14 7.49
N MET A 68 2.22 -13.29 6.65
CA MET A 68 1.40 -13.75 5.52
C MET A 68 2.20 -14.56 4.50
N GLN A 69 3.49 -14.26 4.30
CA GLN A 69 4.38 -15.04 3.42
C GLN A 69 4.76 -16.40 4.00
N ALA A 70 4.62 -16.60 5.31
CA ALA A 70 4.96 -17.85 5.99
C ALA A 70 3.77 -18.82 6.10
N LEU A 71 2.57 -18.40 5.68
CA LEU A 71 1.35 -19.20 5.61
C LEU A 71 1.18 -19.79 4.20
#